data_AF-A0AAW9YVZ7-F1
#
_entry.id   AF-A0AAW9YVZ7-F1
#
_cell.length_a   1.000
_cell.length_b   1.000
_cell.length_c   1.000
_cell.angle_alpha   90.00
_cell.angle_beta   90.00
_cell.angle_gamma   90.00
#
_symmetry.space_group_name_H-M   'P 1'
#
loop_
_entity.id
_entity.type
_entity.pdbx_description
1 polymer ?
#
loop_
_entity_poly.entity_id
_entity_poly.type
_entity_poly.pdbx_seq_one_letter_code
_entity_poly.pdbx_strand_id
1 'polypeptide(L)'
;MNKLFLLFISSIFVLSACGNKYDKEIENVTKLEQHSIKESQIDNKKNIDRGSSDYNVYDDGSVITISYVAFNDSDMVHTSLYKLNHTSGKYEEDLNENVTKYQKNHKPDYEEKNMKK
;
A
#
# COMPACT_ATOMS: atom_id res chain seq x y z
N MET A 1 4.80 46.50 -17.46
CA MET A 1 5.56 45.84 -16.37
C MET A 1 5.00 44.44 -16.21
N ASN A 2 5.73 43.46 -16.73
CA ASN A 2 5.29 42.08 -16.87
C ASN A 2 5.42 41.37 -15.52
N LYS A 3 4.37 40.68 -15.07
CA LYS A 3 4.48 39.68 -13.99
C LYS A 3 4.02 38.34 -14.54
N LEU A 4 4.95 37.64 -15.18
CA LEU A 4 4.80 36.27 -15.64
C LEU A 4 4.95 35.37 -14.41
N PHE A 5 3.84 34.84 -13.90
CA PHE A 5 3.85 33.79 -12.87
C PHE A 5 4.27 32.48 -13.53
N LEU A 6 5.57 32.18 -13.51
CA LEU A 6 6.11 30.88 -13.91
C LEU A 6 5.93 29.91 -12.73
N LEU A 7 4.84 29.14 -12.76
CA LEU A 7 4.69 27.93 -11.96
C LEU A 7 5.62 26.86 -12.52
N PHE A 8 6.81 26.72 -11.92
CA PHE A 8 7.65 25.55 -12.12
C PHE A 8 6.97 24.34 -11.46
N ILE A 9 6.14 23.63 -12.21
CA ILE A 9 5.82 22.24 -11.88
C ILE A 9 7.08 21.45 -12.24
N SER A 10 7.99 21.30 -11.28
CA SER A 10 9.07 20.34 -11.42
C SER A 10 8.45 18.95 -11.46
N SER A 11 8.18 18.45 -12.67
CA SER A 11 7.98 17.02 -12.89
C SER A 11 9.24 16.31 -12.44
N ILE A 12 9.19 15.74 -11.24
CA ILE A 12 10.21 14.80 -10.80
C ILE A 12 9.98 13.55 -11.63
N PHE A 13 10.65 13.47 -12.78
CA PHE A 13 10.80 12.22 -13.51
C PHE A 13 11.68 11.32 -12.65
N VAL A 14 11.05 10.46 -11.85
CA VAL A 14 11.75 9.42 -11.12
C VAL A 14 12.17 8.37 -12.16
N LEU A 15 13.48 8.27 -12.40
CA LEU A 15 14.05 7.19 -13.21
C LEU A 15 13.71 5.85 -12.57
N SER A 16 12.77 5.10 -13.16
CA SER A 16 12.52 3.70 -12.77
C SER A 16 13.60 2.81 -13.39
N ALA A 17 14.63 2.51 -12.61
CA ALA A 17 15.54 1.41 -12.89
C ALA A 17 14.78 0.08 -12.70
N CYS A 18 14.49 -0.64 -13.79
CA CYS A 18 14.06 -2.06 -13.84
C CYS A 18 13.12 -2.59 -12.72
N GLY A 19 12.21 -1.75 -12.21
CA GLY A 19 11.22 -2.09 -11.19
C GLY A 19 9.81 -1.81 -11.69
N ASN A 20 8.81 -2.46 -11.09
CA ASN A 20 7.41 -2.20 -11.40
C ASN A 20 7.04 -0.76 -10.98
N LYS A 21 6.06 -0.17 -11.68
CA LYS A 21 5.63 1.23 -11.50
C LYS A 21 5.35 1.61 -10.03
N TYR A 22 4.88 0.66 -9.22
CA TYR A 22 4.39 0.88 -7.86
C TYR A 22 5.31 0.31 -6.75
N ASP A 23 6.55 -0.05 -7.07
CA ASP A 23 7.46 -0.71 -6.12
C ASP A 23 7.69 0.09 -4.84
N LYS A 24 7.84 1.42 -4.97
CA LYS A 24 8.11 2.31 -3.84
C LYS A 24 6.92 2.40 -2.90
N GLU A 25 5.72 2.51 -3.47
CA GLU A 25 4.47 2.61 -2.74
C GLU A 25 4.18 1.30 -1.99
N ILE A 26 4.37 0.16 -2.67
CA ILE A 26 4.24 -1.17 -2.07
C ILE A 26 5.26 -1.36 -0.94
N GLU A 27 6.51 -0.96 -1.12
CA GLU A 27 7.54 -1.05 -0.08
C GLU A 27 7.17 -0.21 1.15
N ASN A 28 6.65 1.01 0.95
CA ASN A 28 6.21 1.88 2.04
C ASN A 28 5.07 1.27 2.85
N VAL A 29 4.01 0.80 2.18
CA VAL A 29 2.87 0.16 2.85
C VAL A 29 3.29 -1.12 3.58
N THR A 30 4.19 -1.91 2.98
CA THR A 30 4.72 -3.11 3.64
C THR A 30 5.44 -2.78 4.94
N LYS A 31 6.26 -1.71 4.97
CA LYS A 31 6.96 -1.28 6.19
C LYS A 31 5.99 -0.79 7.27
N LEU A 32 4.93 -0.07 6.89
CA LEU A 32 3.89 0.37 7.82
C LEU A 32 3.17 -0.82 8.44
N GLU A 33 2.79 -1.81 7.64
CA GLU A 33 2.11 -3.01 8.12
C GLU A 33 3.01 -3.85 9.03
N GLN A 34 4.27 -4.04 8.65
CA GLN A 34 5.27 -4.72 9.49
C GLN A 34 5.45 -4.02 10.85
N HIS A 35 5.41 -2.69 10.86
CA HIS A 35 5.50 -1.91 12.09
C HIS A 35 4.26 -2.11 12.96
N SER A 36 3.05 -1.99 12.39
CA SER A 36 1.78 -2.25 13.07
C SER A 36 1.71 -3.65 13.68
N ILE A 37 2.13 -4.68 12.94
CA ILE A 37 2.22 -6.06 13.44
C ILE A 37 3.14 -6.15 14.66
N LYS A 38 4.33 -5.53 14.61
CA LYS A 38 5.28 -5.53 15.72
C LYS A 38 4.75 -4.78 16.94
N GLU A 39 4.05 -3.66 16.74
CA GLU A 39 3.48 -2.87 17.83
C GLU A 39 2.29 -3.56 18.51
N SER A 40 1.59 -4.46 17.82
CA SER A 40 0.45 -5.18 18.39
C SER A 40 0.80 -6.10 19.57
N GLN A 41 2.07 -6.53 19.69
CA GLN A 41 2.57 -7.42 20.75
C GLN A 41 1.75 -8.73 20.90
N ILE A 42 1.11 -9.19 19.83
CA ILE A 42 0.39 -10.47 19.80
C ILE A 42 1.38 -11.58 19.42
N ASP A 43 1.66 -12.50 20.34
CA ASP A 43 2.73 -13.50 20.22
C ASP A 43 2.62 -14.43 19.00
N ASN A 44 1.41 -14.71 18.51
CA ASN A 44 1.20 -15.63 17.38
C ASN A 44 1.02 -14.93 16.02
N LYS A 45 1.17 -13.59 15.94
CA LYS A 45 1.13 -12.87 14.65
C LYS A 45 2.25 -13.37 13.73
N LYS A 46 1.91 -13.54 12.46
CA LYS A 46 2.87 -13.92 11.42
C LYS A 46 3.61 -12.69 10.93
N ASN A 47 4.93 -12.79 10.81
CA ASN A 47 5.73 -11.77 10.12
C ASN A 47 5.42 -11.81 8.64
N ILE A 48 5.36 -10.64 8.02
CA ILE A 48 5.07 -10.51 6.59
C ILE A 48 6.17 -9.77 5.86
N ASP A 49 6.28 -10.04 4.57
CA ASP A 49 7.03 -9.25 3.61
C ASP A 49 6.26 -9.18 2.28
N ARG A 50 6.83 -8.51 1.28
CA ARG A 50 6.20 -8.40 -0.04
C ARG A 50 5.95 -9.75 -0.70
N GLY A 51 6.91 -10.67 -0.62
CA GLY A 51 6.82 -12.00 -1.21
C GLY A 51 5.85 -12.94 -0.50
N SER A 52 5.36 -12.57 0.69
CA SER A 52 4.34 -13.33 1.42
C SER A 52 2.95 -12.69 1.42
N SER A 53 2.77 -11.57 0.71
CA SER A 53 1.55 -10.74 0.79
C SER A 53 1.03 -10.39 -0.60
N ASP A 54 -0.29 -10.32 -0.72
CA ASP A 54 -0.94 -9.86 -1.94
C ASP A 54 -1.17 -8.36 -1.88
N TYR A 55 -1.00 -7.68 -3.01
CA TYR A 55 -1.21 -6.24 -3.15
C TYR A 55 -2.19 -5.95 -4.27
N ASN A 56 -3.10 -5.02 -4.01
CA ASN A 56 -3.87 -4.37 -5.06
C ASN A 56 -3.66 -2.85 -4.92
N VAL A 57 -3.32 -2.20 -6.03
CA VAL A 57 -3.05 -0.76 -6.10
C VAL A 57 -4.16 -0.10 -6.91
N TYR A 58 -4.69 1.01 -6.41
CA TYR A 58 -5.79 1.77 -7.02
C TYR A 58 -5.42 3.25 -7.06
N ASP A 59 -6.18 4.01 -7.84
CA ASP A 59 -6.11 5.46 -7.93
C ASP A 59 -4.68 5.97 -8.15
N ASP A 60 -3.98 5.32 -9.10
CA ASP A 60 -2.58 5.57 -9.47
C ASP A 60 -1.60 5.52 -8.30
N GLY A 61 -1.81 4.59 -7.37
CA GLY A 61 -0.98 4.45 -6.18
C GLY A 61 -1.56 5.13 -4.95
N SER A 62 -2.59 5.98 -5.08
CA SER A 62 -3.14 6.71 -3.95
C SER A 62 -3.83 5.81 -2.92
N VAL A 63 -4.28 4.62 -3.32
CA VAL A 63 -4.87 3.63 -2.42
C VAL A 63 -4.24 2.27 -2.65
N ILE A 64 -3.88 1.57 -1.57
CA ILE A 64 -3.26 0.24 -1.63
C ILE A 64 -3.89 -0.65 -0.59
N THR A 65 -4.30 -1.86 -0.99
CA THR A 65 -4.66 -2.93 -0.04
C THR A 65 -3.55 -3.96 0.03
N ILE A 66 -3.20 -4.36 1.25
CA ILE A 66 -2.28 -5.47 1.53
C ILE A 66 -3.06 -6.61 2.20
N SER A 67 -3.01 -7.81 1.62
CA SER A 67 -3.60 -9.03 2.18
C SER A 67 -2.51 -10.02 2.59
N TYR A 68 -2.64 -10.65 3.76
CA TYR A 68 -1.66 -11.60 4.28
C TYR A 68 -2.28 -12.57 5.28
N VAL A 69 -1.63 -13.70 5.54
CA VAL A 69 -2.04 -14.64 6.61
C VAL A 69 -1.64 -14.05 7.96
N ALA A 70 -2.61 -13.79 8.83
CA ALA A 70 -2.41 -13.00 10.05
C ALA A 70 -1.65 -13.73 11.17
N PHE A 71 -1.80 -15.05 11.27
CA PHE A 71 -1.28 -15.85 12.37
C PHE A 71 -0.48 -17.04 11.86
N ASN A 72 0.49 -17.52 12.65
CA ASN A 72 1.34 -18.64 12.25
C ASN A 72 0.60 -20.00 12.25
N ASP A 73 -0.50 -20.10 13.01
CA ASP A 73 -1.27 -21.31 13.29
C ASP A 73 -2.67 -21.30 12.65
N SER A 74 -2.94 -20.36 11.73
CA SER A 74 -4.22 -20.31 11.02
C SER A 74 -4.06 -19.84 9.59
N ASP A 75 -5.08 -20.10 8.76
CA ASP A 75 -5.20 -19.57 7.40
C ASP A 75 -6.03 -18.28 7.35
N MET A 76 -6.20 -17.59 8.49
CA MET A 76 -6.96 -16.34 8.55
C MET A 76 -6.25 -15.26 7.74
N VAL A 77 -6.86 -14.86 6.62
CA VAL A 77 -6.39 -13.74 5.81
C VAL A 77 -6.89 -12.44 6.43
N HIS A 78 -5.94 -11.56 6.76
CA HIS A 78 -6.22 -10.17 7.09
C HIS A 78 -5.99 -9.30 5.85
N THR A 79 -6.71 -8.19 5.76
CA THR A 79 -6.49 -7.19 4.71
C THR A 79 -6.63 -5.80 5.28
N SER A 80 -5.58 -5.00 5.13
CA SER A 80 -5.56 -3.58 5.47
C SER A 80 -5.63 -2.74 4.20
N LEU A 81 -6.17 -1.52 4.34
CA LEU A 81 -6.25 -0.53 3.26
C LEU A 81 -5.53 0.73 3.71
N TYR A 82 -4.60 1.20 2.89
CA TYR A 82 -3.82 2.40 3.12
C TYR A 82 -4.14 3.45 2.06
N LYS A 83 -4.30 4.71 2.49
CA LYS A 83 -4.52 5.85 1.60
C LYS A 83 -3.35 6.82 1.70
N LEU A 84 -2.92 7.37 0.58
CA LEU A 84 -1.95 8.45 0.52
C LEU A 84 -2.61 9.74 1.01
N ASN A 85 -2.10 10.29 2.10
CA ASN A 85 -2.45 11.63 2.52
C ASN A 85 -1.69 12.64 1.66
N HIS A 86 -2.36 13.29 0.72
CA HIS A 86 -1.72 14.24 -0.21
C HIS A 86 -1.14 15.48 0.48
N THR A 87 -1.55 15.79 1.72
CA THR A 87 -0.99 16.89 2.49
C THR A 87 0.36 16.50 3.10
N SER A 88 0.45 15.30 3.70
CA SER A 88 1.67 14.83 4.37
C SER A 88 2.62 14.07 3.44
N GLY A 89 2.13 13.59 2.29
CA GLY A 89 2.84 12.72 1.36
C GLY A 89 3.10 11.31 1.90
N LYS A 90 2.37 10.89 2.95
CA LYS A 90 2.55 9.59 3.62
C LYS A 90 1.30 8.73 3.49
N TYR A 91 1.48 7.42 3.49
CA TYR A 91 0.39 6.47 3.61
C TYR A 91 -0.07 6.36 5.06
N GLU A 92 -1.39 6.29 5.24
CA GLU A 92 -2.06 6.12 6.52
C GLU A 92 -3.08 5.00 6.35
N GLU A 93 -3.20 4.11 7.35
CA GLU A 93 -4.22 3.06 7.34
C GLU A 93 -5.61 3.69 7.49
N ASP A 94 -6.55 3.34 6.62
CA ASP A 94 -7.94 3.79 6.71
C ASP A 94 -8.80 2.72 7.41
N LEU A 95 -9.00 2.92 8.71
CA LEU A 95 -9.80 2.05 9.57
C LEU A 95 -11.33 2.24 9.38
N ASN A 96 -11.76 3.28 8.65
CA ASN A 96 -13.18 3.56 8.43
C ASN A 96 -13.70 2.93 7.13
N GLU A 97 -12.82 2.63 6.18
CA GLU A 97 -13.18 2.04 4.90
C GLU A 97 -13.48 0.54 5.05
N ASN A 98 -14.59 0.08 4.47
CA ASN A 98 -14.84 -1.35 4.39
C ASN A 98 -14.04 -1.93 3.22
N VAL A 99 -12.88 -2.51 3.54
CA VAL A 99 -11.91 -3.00 2.54
C VAL A 99 -12.54 -3.97 1.54
N THR A 100 -13.33 -4.94 2.00
CA THR A 100 -14.01 -5.90 1.11
C THR A 100 -14.96 -5.21 0.13
N LYS A 101 -15.73 -4.24 0.60
CA LYS A 101 -16.63 -3.44 -0.26
C LYS A 101 -15.83 -2.56 -1.23
N TYR A 102 -14.72 -1.99 -0.78
CA TYR A 102 -13.83 -1.19 -1.61
C TYR A 102 -13.27 -2.02 -2.76
N GLN A 103 -12.65 -3.17 -2.47
CA GLN A 103 -12.09 -4.07 -3.49
C GLN A 103 -13.15 -4.59 -4.48
N LYS A 104 -14.40 -4.77 -4.05
CA LYS A 104 -15.50 -5.17 -4.94
C LYS A 104 -15.93 -4.07 -5.91
N ASN A 105 -15.86 -2.82 -5.47
CA ASN A 105 -16.39 -1.67 -6.21
C ASN A 105 -15.33 -0.94 -7.04
N HIS A 106 -14.04 -1.22 -6.81
CA HIS A 106 -12.92 -0.57 -7.51
C HIS A 106 -12.08 -1.62 -8.20
N LYS A 107 -11.69 -1.34 -9.45
CA LYS A 107 -10.76 -2.18 -10.20
C LYS A 107 -9.34 -1.68 -9.92
N PRO A 108 -8.39 -2.53 -9.55
CA PRO A 108 -7.01 -2.11 -9.35
C PRO A 108 -6.32 -1.77 -10.66
N ASP A 109 -5.43 -0.79 -10.59
CA ASP A 109 -4.49 -0.42 -11.65
C ASP A 109 -3.33 -1.43 -11.74
N TYR A 110 -3.01 -2.09 -10.62
CA TYR A 110 -1.99 -3.12 -10.53
C TYR A 110 -2.33 -4.13 -9.44
N GLU A 111 -2.03 -5.40 -9.70
CA GLU A 111 -2.18 -6.51 -8.75
C GLU A 111 -0.87 -7.30 -8.64
N GLU A 112 -0.54 -7.71 -7.42
CA GLU A 112 0.55 -8.62 -7.12
C GLU A 112 0.01 -9.75 -6.24
N LYS A 113 0.08 -10.99 -6.71
CA LYS A 113 -0.45 -12.18 -6.01
C LYS A 113 0.71 -13.09 -5.61
N ASN A 114 1.18 -12.95 -4.38
CA ASN A 114 2.34 -13.68 -3.85
C ASN A 114 1.97 -14.72 -2.79
N MET A 115 0.80 -14.59 -2.15
CA MET A 115 0.30 -15.57 -1.20
C MET A 115 0.14 -16.91 -1.90
N LYS A 116 0.84 -17.93 -1.39
CA LYS A 116 0.71 -19.31 -1.89
C LYS A 116 -0.67 -19.83 -1.51
N LYS A 117 -1.38 -20.37 -2.50
CA LYS A 117 -2.62 -21.13 -2.31
C LYS A 117 -2.35 -22.49 -1.71
#